data_AF-A0A382VCB0-F1
#
_entry.id   AF-A0A382VCB0-F1
#
_cell.length_a   1.000
_cell.length_b   1.000
_cell.length_c   1.000
_cell.angle_alpha   90.00
_cell.angle_beta   90.00
_cell.angle_gamma   90.00
#
_symmetry.space_group_name_H-M   'P 1'
#
loop_
_entity.id
_entity.type
_entity.pdbx_description
1 polymer ?
#
loop_
_entity_poly.entity_id
_entity_poly.type
_entity_poly.pdbx_seq_one_letter_code
_entity_poly.pdbx_strand_id
1 'polypeptide(L)' 'MMKQAQQLQKQMMKLQEEIEASTVEHSSGGGAVRVVVTGKMIVQSIEIDPGAVDPNDVEMLQDL' A
#
# COMPACT_ATOMS: atom_id res chain seq x y z
N MET A 1 -13.86 -23.83 -26.47
CA MET A 1 -14.37 -23.49 -25.13
C MET A 1 -13.39 -23.84 -24.01
N MET A 2 -13.03 -25.11 -23.76
CA MET A 2 -12.09 -25.47 -22.67
C MET A 2 -10.70 -24.79 -22.76
N LYS A 3 -10.12 -24.66 -23.96
CA LYS A 3 -8.84 -23.95 -24.15
C LYS A 3 -8.91 -22.46 -23.79
N GLN A 4 -10.03 -21.79 -24.10
CA GLN A 4 -10.24 -20.38 -23.75
C GLN A 4 -10.43 -20.21 -22.24
N ALA A 5 -11.17 -21.13 -21.59
CA ALA A 5 -11.33 -21.13 -20.14
C ALA A 5 -9.99 -21.33 -19.40
N GLN A 6 -9.14 -22.26 -19.88
CA GLN A 6 -7.79 -22.46 -19.32
C GLN A 6 -6.88 -21.24 -19.49
N GLN A 7 -6.98 -20.54 -20.63
CA GLN A 7 -6.22 -19.32 -20.87
C GLN A 7 -6.67 -18.19 -19.92
N LEU A 8 -7.97 -18.01 -19.74
CA LEU A 8 -8.52 -17.05 -18.79
C LEU A 8 -8.08 -17.36 -17.36
N GLN A 9 -8.11 -18.63 -16.94
CA GLN A 9 -7.66 -19.04 -15.60
C GLN A 9 -6.19 -18.66 -15.36
N LYS A 10 -5.31 -18.91 -16.33
CA LYS A 10 -3.89 -18.52 -16.24
C LYS A 10 -3.71 -17.01 -16.18
N GLN A 11 -4.47 -16.26 -16.98
CA GLN A 11 -4.44 -14.79 -16.97
C GLN A 11 -4.89 -14.23 -15.62
N MET A 12 -5.95 -14.79 -15.03
CA MET A 12 -6.43 -14.38 -13.72
C MET A 12 -5.41 -14.67 -12.61
N MET A 13 -4.75 -15.84 -12.63
CA MET A 13 -3.69 -16.15 -11.66
C MET A 13 -2.51 -15.18 -11.77
N LYS A 14 -2.06 -14.88 -12.99
CA LYS A 14 -0.97 -13.92 -13.22
C LYS A 14 -1.36 -12.51 -12.78
N LEU A 15 -2.59 -12.07 -13.09
CA LEU A 15 -3.10 -10.77 -12.66
C LEU A 15 -3.17 -10.67 -11.14
N GLN A 16 -3.61 -11.74 -10.47
CA GLN A 16 -3.63 -11.81 -9.01
C GLN A 16 -2.22 -11.64 -8.43
N GLU A 17 -1.23 -12.36 -8.96
CA GLU A 17 0.17 -12.23 -8.54
C GLU A 17 0.72 -10.80 -8.78
N GLU A 18 0.36 -10.18 -9.90
CA GLU A 18 0.76 -8.81 -10.22
C GLU A 18 0.13 -7.77 -9.28
N ILE A 19 -1.17 -7.89 -8.98
CA ILE A 19 -1.85 -7.02 -8.00
C ILE A 19 -1.20 -7.19 -6.64
N GLU A 20 -0.99 -8.42 -6.21
CA GLU A 20 -0.37 -8.76 -4.94
C GLU A 20 1.05 -8.18 -4.78
N ALA A 21 1.83 -8.15 -5.85
CA ALA A 21 3.18 -7.60 -5.88
C ALA A 21 3.22 -6.08 -6.10
N SER A 22 2.15 -5.47 -6.62
CA SER A 22 2.06 -4.03 -6.83
C SER A 22 2.09 -3.27 -5.50
N THR A 23 2.57 -2.03 -5.55
CA THR A 23 2.64 -1.13 -4.41
C THR A 23 1.90 0.17 -4.69
N VAL A 24 1.26 0.71 -3.67
CA VAL A 24 0.64 2.03 -3.68
C VAL A 24 1.29 2.87 -2.59
N GLU A 25 1.64 4.11 -2.92
CA GLU A 25 2.10 5.11 -1.97
C GLU A 25 0.97 6.07 -1.66
N HIS A 26 0.80 6.40 -0.38
CA HIS A 26 -0.12 7.44 0.08
C HIS A 26 0.55 8.33 1.11
N SER A 27 0.11 9.58 1.20
CA SER A 27 0.62 10.53 2.19
C SER A 27 -0.50 11.31 2.86
N SER A 28 -0.28 11.69 4.12
CA SER A 28 -1.17 12.50 4.94
C SER A 28 -0.45 13.75 5.45
N GLY A 29 -1.20 14.72 5.98
CA GLY A 29 -0.62 15.94 6.59
C GLY A 29 0.27 16.76 5.64
N GLY A 30 -0.08 16.82 4.35
CA GLY A 30 0.73 17.52 3.35
C GLY A 30 2.07 16.83 3.01
N GLY A 31 2.22 15.55 3.36
CA GLY A 31 3.46 14.79 3.17
C GLY A 31 4.19 14.45 4.47
N ALA A 32 3.67 14.88 5.62
CA ALA A 32 4.23 14.62 6.94
C ALA A 32 4.32 13.13 7.30
N VAL A 33 3.36 12.33 6.85
CA VAL A 33 3.40 10.86 6.95
C VAL A 33 3.22 10.28 5.56
N ARG A 34 4.08 9.34 5.17
CA ARG A 34 4.01 8.61 3.90
C ARG A 34 4.08 7.11 4.16
N VAL A 35 3.21 6.36 3.50
CA VAL A 35 3.13 4.91 3.66
C VAL A 35 3.16 4.23 2.29
N VAL A 36 3.94 3.16 2.17
CA VAL A 36 3.92 2.27 1.00
C VAL A 36 3.27 0.95 1.40
N VAL A 37 2.20 0.56 0.70
CA VAL A 37 1.44 -0.66 0.96
C VAL A 37 1.37 -1.52 -0.30
N THR A 38 1.51 -2.83 -0.15
CA THR A 38 1.32 -3.79 -1.26
C THR A 38 -0.16 -4.02 -1.56
N GLY A 39 -0.48 -4.60 -2.73
CA GLY A 39 -1.84 -5.08 -3.02
C GLY A 39 -2.32 -6.21 -2.08
N LYS A 40 -1.42 -6.81 -1.29
CA LYS A 40 -1.77 -7.71 -0.16
C LYS A 40 -2.12 -6.99 1.13
N MET A 41 -2.20 -5.65 1.12
CA MET A 41 -2.38 -4.83 2.33
C MET A 41 -1.24 -4.98 3.35
N ILE A 42 -0.05 -5.37 2.89
CA ILE A 42 1.16 -5.41 3.72
C ILE A 42 1.86 -4.07 3.62
N VAL A 43 2.07 -3.41 4.76
CA VAL A 43 2.87 -2.18 4.88
C VAL A 43 4.35 -2.53 4.65
N GLN A 44 4.97 -1.88 3.67
CA GLN A 44 6.40 -2.04 3.39
C GLN A 44 7.25 -0.98 4.09
N SER A 45 6.77 0.28 4.11
CA SER A 45 7.47 1.38 4.75
C SER A 45 6.51 2.43 5.28
N ILE A 46 6.95 3.12 6.33
CA ILE A 46 6.33 4.33 6.88
C ILE A 46 7.47 5.33 7.06
N GLU A 47 7.32 6.50 6.46
CA GLU A 47 8.22 7.64 6.63
C GLU A 47 7.45 8.76 7.32
N ILE A 48 8.07 9.34 8.34
CA ILE A 48 7.47 10.39 9.18
C ILE A 48 8.43 11.57 9.21
N ASP A 49 7.93 12.76 8.87
CA ASP A 49 8.67 14.00 9.01
C ASP A 49 8.96 14.28 10.49
N PRO A 50 10.21 14.60 10.88
CA PRO A 50 10.55 14.88 12.28
C PRO A 50 9.71 15.99 12.92
N GLY A 51 9.23 16.96 12.13
CA GLY A 51 8.35 18.03 12.59
C GLY A 51 6.95 17.57 12.96
N ALA A 52 6.51 16.38 12.50
CA ALA A 52 5.27 15.76 12.93
C ALA A 52 5.39 14.98 14.25
N VAL A 53 6.61 14.82 14.77
CA VAL A 53 6.88 14.07 16.01
C VAL A 53 7.01 15.04 17.17
N ASP A 54 5.87 15.43 17.76
CA ASP A 54 5.83 16.18 19.02
C ASP A 54 5.48 15.26 20.20
N PRO A 55 6.38 15.05 21.17
CA PRO A 55 6.09 14.27 22.38
C PRO A 55 4.93 14.82 23.23
N ASN A 56 4.60 16.10 23.08
CA ASN A 56 3.51 16.74 23.81
C ASN A 56 2.16 16.65 23.08
N ASP A 57 2.16 16.24 21.81
CA ASP A 57 0.97 16.11 20.96
C ASP A 57 1.06 14.87 20.06
N VAL A 58 1.11 13.70 20.70
CA VAL A 58 1.19 12.40 20.02
C VAL A 58 -0.10 12.07 19.27
N GLU A 59 -1.24 12.62 19.70
CA GLU A 59 -2.56 12.41 19.08
C GLU A 59 -2.57 12.92 17.64
N MET A 60 -1.98 14.09 17.39
CA MET A 60 -1.84 14.61 16.03
C MET A 60 -1.10 13.61 15.11
N LEU A 61 0.00 13.00 15.56
CA LEU A 61 0.74 12.04 14.74
C LEU A 61 -0.04 10.74 14.49
N GLN A 62 -0.94 10.35 15.40
CA GLN A 62 -1.78 9.16 15.23
C GLN A 62 -2.90 9.37 14.20
N ASP A 63 -3.37 10.61 14.07
CA ASP A 63 -4.41 10.97 13.09
C ASP A 63 -3.87 11.07 11.65
N LEU A 64 -2.55 11.26 11.48
CA LEU A 64 -1.88 11.41 10.18
C LEU A 64 -1.61 10.06 9.50
#